data_AF-A0A846TQK7-F1
#
_entry.id   AF-A0A846TQK7-F1
#
_cell.length_a   1.000
_cell.length_b   1.000
_cell.length_c   1.000
_cell.angle_alpha   90.00
_cell.angle_beta   90.00
_cell.angle_gamma   90.00
#
_symmetry.space_group_name_H-M   'P 1'
#
loop_
_entity.id
_entity.type
_entity.pdbx_description
1 polymer ?
#
loop_
_entity_poly.entity_id
_entity_poly.type
_entity_poly.pdbx_seq_one_letter_code
_entity_poly.pdbx_strand_id
1 'polypeptide(L)'
;MFAFSLVFSVLPVILLVFIVAFAVKNKEQGGEKVVRHLYTYLVLFATLMMVIGGGVSIFMATADLVSPTGYYQSFTEYKQMVNNGKIEGSKSELTEEELRSNYDVYVTEEKQRQKDRAVNQIIKSLGFIVIPLPVFLYFNRLRKQYKE
;
A
#
# COMPACT_ATOMS: atom_id res chain seq x y z
N MET A 1 16.46 -9.77 1.18
CA MET A 1 15.56 -10.58 2.05
C MET A 1 16.04 -10.65 3.50
N PHE A 2 17.32 -10.94 3.79
CA PHE A 2 17.85 -11.00 5.15
C PHE A 2 17.67 -9.71 5.99
N ALA A 3 17.96 -8.54 5.43
CA ALA A 3 17.77 -7.26 6.15
C ALA A 3 16.30 -7.01 6.52
N PHE A 4 15.37 -7.38 5.65
CA PHE A 4 13.93 -7.22 5.88
C PHE A 4 13.43 -8.17 6.99
N SER A 5 13.93 -9.41 6.99
CA SER A 5 13.64 -10.40 8.04
C SER A 5 14.20 -10.00 9.40
N LEU A 6 15.42 -9.41 9.42
CA LEU A 6 16.07 -8.96 10.64
C LEU A 6 15.36 -7.75 11.25
N VAL A 7 14.91 -6.80 10.42
CA VAL A 7 14.08 -5.67 10.87
C VAL A 7 12.78 -6.19 11.46
N PHE A 8 12.08 -7.11 10.79
CA PHE A 8 10.80 -7.64 11.27
C PHE A 8 10.91 -8.44 12.58
N SER A 9 12.04 -9.11 12.84
CA SER A 9 12.24 -9.86 14.08
C SER A 9 12.74 -8.99 15.24
N VAL A 10 13.55 -7.96 14.96
CA VAL A 10 14.22 -7.15 16.00
C VAL A 10 13.35 -5.99 16.48
N LEU A 11 12.56 -5.36 15.59
CA LEU A 11 11.71 -4.22 15.94
C LEU A 11 10.67 -4.52 17.05
N PRO A 12 9.93 -5.64 17.04
CA PRO A 12 8.97 -5.93 18.10
C PRO A 12 9.65 -6.22 19.44
N VAL A 13 10.85 -6.80 19.43
CA VAL A 13 11.65 -7.04 20.66
C VAL A 13 12.13 -5.72 21.25
N ILE A 14 12.62 -4.79 20.43
CA ILE A 14 13.04 -3.45 20.89
C ILE A 14 11.84 -2.67 21.45
N LEU A 15 10.69 -2.71 20.79
CA LEU A 15 9.46 -2.08 21.28
C LEU A 15 9.01 -2.66 22.62
N LEU A 16 9.05 -3.98 22.79
CA LEU A 16 8.73 -4.63 24.06
C LEU A 16 9.68 -4.20 25.19
N VAL A 17 10.98 -4.18 24.92
CA VAL A 17 11.98 -3.72 25.91
C VAL A 17 11.73 -2.26 26.29
N PHE A 18 11.41 -1.39 25.32
CA PHE A 18 11.10 0.01 25.59
C PHE A 18 9.83 0.17 26.45
N ILE A 19 8.77 -0.58 26.13
CA ILE A 19 7.51 -0.57 26.89
C ILE A 19 7.75 -1.04 28.33
N VAL A 20 8.50 -2.13 28.52
CA VAL A 20 8.81 -2.68 29.85
C VAL A 20 9.70 -1.72 30.65
N ALA A 21 10.75 -1.16 30.04
CA ALA A 21 11.63 -0.20 30.70
C ALA A 21 10.87 1.08 31.12
N PHE A 22 9.98 1.57 30.27
CA PHE A 22 9.18 2.75 30.55
C PHE A 22 8.10 2.50 31.62
N ALA A 23 7.51 1.30 31.63
CA ALA A 23 6.54 0.88 32.64
C ALA A 23 7.18 0.68 34.02
N VAL A 24 8.37 0.08 34.09
CA VAL A 24 9.11 -0.13 35.35
C VAL A 24 9.58 1.20 35.94
N LYS A 25 10.07 2.12 35.11
CA LYS A 25 10.57 3.44 35.56
C LYS A 25 9.46 4.35 36.12
N ASN A 26 8.22 4.19 35.68
CA ASN A 26 7.10 5.05 36.07
C ASN A 26 6.14 4.39 37.09
N LYS A 27 6.56 3.31 37.77
CA LYS A 27 5.72 2.60 38.77
C LYS A 27 5.17 3.49 39.89
N GLU A 28 5.84 4.58 40.25
CA GLU A 28 5.44 5.48 41.34
C GLU A 28 4.36 6.50 40.93
N GLN A 29 4.16 6.73 39.63
CA GLN A 29 3.12 7.64 39.11
C GLN A 29 1.91 6.84 38.66
N GLY A 30 1.08 6.37 39.62
CA GLY A 30 -0.26 5.81 39.39
C GLY A 30 -0.42 5.03 38.08
N GLY A 31 0.07 3.78 38.04
CA GLY A 31 0.27 2.98 36.82
C GLY A 31 -0.91 2.92 35.84
N GLU A 32 -2.15 3.07 36.31
CA GLU A 32 -3.33 3.19 35.45
C GLU A 32 -3.27 4.38 34.49
N LYS A 33 -2.85 5.56 34.95
CA LYS A 33 -2.73 6.77 34.12
C LYS A 33 -1.65 6.58 33.04
N VAL A 34 -0.50 6.01 33.41
CA VAL A 34 0.61 5.75 32.49
C VAL A 34 0.20 4.76 31.40
N VAL A 35 -0.46 3.65 31.77
CA VAL A 35 -0.95 2.64 30.82
C VAL A 35 -2.00 3.24 29.88
N ARG A 36 -2.94 4.04 30.38
CA ARG A 36 -3.97 4.72 29.57
C ARG A 36 -3.37 5.71 28.59
N HIS A 37 -2.36 6.46 28.99
CA HIS A 37 -1.61 7.34 28.10
C HIS A 37 -0.87 6.55 27.03
N LEU A 38 -0.14 5.51 27.41
CA LEU A 38 0.60 4.67 26.46
C LEU A 38 -0.34 4.07 25.41
N TYR A 39 -1.47 3.50 25.84
CA TYR A 39 -2.48 2.97 24.94
C TYR A 39 -3.01 4.04 23.97
N THR A 40 -3.35 5.23 24.48
CA THR A 40 -3.84 6.35 23.66
C THR A 40 -2.81 6.74 22.60
N TYR A 41 -1.53 6.83 22.96
CA TYR A 41 -0.47 7.15 22.00
C TYR A 41 -0.22 6.03 20.99
N LEU A 42 -0.32 4.76 21.38
CA LEU A 42 -0.19 3.64 20.46
C LEU A 42 -1.31 3.63 19.42
N VAL A 43 -2.56 3.85 19.83
CA VAL A 43 -3.70 3.93 18.91
C VAL A 43 -3.56 5.13 17.97
N LEU A 44 -3.17 6.29 18.50
CA LEU A 44 -2.90 7.48 17.68
C LEU A 44 -1.77 7.25 16.68
N PHE A 45 -0.72 6.55 17.07
CA PHE A 45 0.39 6.21 16.19
C PHE A 45 -0.06 5.25 15.08
N ALA A 46 -0.76 4.17 15.43
CA ALA A 46 -1.24 3.19 14.46
C ALA A 46 -2.20 3.82 13.44
N THR A 47 -3.14 4.63 13.90
CA THR A 47 -4.08 5.35 13.02
C THR A 47 -3.38 6.38 12.14
N LEU A 48 -2.38 7.11 12.66
CA LEU A 48 -1.57 8.03 11.87
C LEU A 48 -0.78 7.31 10.78
N MET A 49 -0.12 6.20 11.11
CA MET A 49 0.61 5.37 10.12
C MET A 49 -0.33 4.85 9.03
N MET A 50 -1.55 4.46 9.40
CA MET A 50 -2.56 3.98 8.46
C MET A 50 -3.00 5.08 7.47
N VAL A 51 -3.23 6.30 7.97
CA VAL A 51 -3.58 7.46 7.13
C VAL A 51 -2.44 7.85 6.20
N ILE A 52 -1.18 7.85 6.69
CA ILE A 52 0.00 8.14 5.86
C ILE A 52 0.13 7.08 4.75
N GLY A 53 0.00 5.79 5.10
CA GLY A 53 0.05 4.70 4.13
C GLY A 53 -1.03 4.80 3.05
N GLY A 54 -2.27 5.16 3.45
CA GLY A 54 -3.35 5.44 2.52
C GLY A 54 -3.06 6.64 1.61
N GLY A 55 -2.54 7.74 2.17
CA GLY A 55 -2.21 8.95 1.42
C GLY A 55 -1.14 8.71 0.34
N VAL A 56 -0.04 8.04 0.70
CA VAL A 56 1.01 7.67 -0.26
C VAL A 56 0.45 6.76 -1.36
N SER A 57 -0.41 5.79 -0.99
CA SER A 57 -1.01 4.86 -1.94
C SER A 57 -1.97 5.53 -2.92
N ILE A 58 -2.74 6.53 -2.49
CA ILE A 58 -3.59 7.35 -3.37
C ILE A 58 -2.74 8.15 -4.35
N PHE A 59 -1.66 8.77 -3.86
CA PHE A 59 -0.77 9.56 -4.72
C PHE A 59 -0.14 8.70 -5.81
N MET A 60 0.39 7.53 -5.45
CA MET A 60 0.94 6.57 -6.41
C MET A 60 -0.10 6.12 -7.42
N ALA A 61 -1.29 5.70 -6.98
CA ALA A 61 -2.34 5.26 -7.88
C ALA A 61 -2.86 6.38 -8.78
N THR A 62 -2.86 7.62 -8.31
CA THR A 62 -3.21 8.79 -9.15
C THR A 62 -2.14 9.06 -10.20
N ALA A 63 -0.85 8.91 -9.85
CA ALA A 63 0.23 8.98 -10.81
C ALA A 63 0.10 7.88 -11.89
N ASP A 64 -0.21 6.65 -11.49
CA ASP A 64 -0.46 5.53 -12.42
C ASP A 64 -1.71 5.74 -13.29
N LEU A 65 -2.71 6.47 -12.79
CA LEU A 65 -3.91 6.81 -13.56
C LEU A 65 -3.62 7.88 -14.64
N VAL A 66 -2.82 8.88 -14.31
CA VAL A 66 -2.46 10.01 -15.21
C VAL A 66 -1.37 9.59 -16.19
N SER A 67 -0.38 8.83 -15.72
CA SER A 67 0.76 8.35 -16.49
C SER A 67 0.97 6.85 -16.24
N PRO A 68 0.14 5.98 -16.84
CA PRO A 68 0.28 4.53 -16.70
C PRO A 68 1.69 4.09 -17.07
N THR A 69 2.34 3.35 -16.17
CA THR A 69 3.68 2.82 -16.41
C THR A 69 3.61 1.80 -17.55
N GLY A 70 4.01 2.23 -18.73
CA GLY A 70 3.88 1.46 -19.96
C GLY A 70 4.83 0.27 -19.98
N TYR A 71 4.39 -0.87 -19.48
CA TYR A 71 5.00 -2.15 -19.82
C TYR A 71 4.45 -2.61 -21.18
N TYR A 72 4.64 -1.79 -22.21
CA TYR A 72 4.33 -2.18 -23.58
C TYR A 72 5.55 -2.92 -24.10
N GLN A 73 5.43 -4.24 -24.17
CA GLN A 73 6.31 -5.07 -24.97
C GLN A 73 6.38 -4.49 -26.38
N SER A 74 7.56 -4.39 -27.00
CA SER A 74 7.63 -3.85 -28.37
C SER A 74 6.84 -4.72 -29.35
N PHE A 75 6.35 -4.16 -30.46
CA PHE A 75 5.67 -4.95 -31.50
C PHE A 75 6.54 -6.14 -31.97
N THR A 76 7.85 -5.94 -32.08
CA THR A 76 8.82 -6.99 -32.43
C THR A 76 8.80 -8.13 -31.43
N GLU A 77 8.81 -7.79 -30.14
CA GLU A 77 8.82 -8.76 -29.06
C GLU A 77 7.44 -9.46 -28.97
N TYR A 78 6.34 -8.75 -29.20
CA TYR A 78 4.98 -9.33 -29.30
C TYR A 78 4.89 -10.34 -30.45
N LYS A 79 5.36 -9.96 -31.65
CA LYS A 79 5.45 -10.84 -32.83
C LYS A 79 6.28 -12.09 -32.53
N GLN A 80 7.40 -11.94 -31.83
CA GLN A 80 8.23 -13.06 -31.42
C GLN A 80 7.52 -13.98 -30.40
N MET A 81 6.73 -13.44 -29.47
CA MET A 81 5.95 -14.26 -28.53
C MET A 81 4.82 -15.04 -29.21
N VAL A 82 4.11 -14.43 -30.15
CA VAL A 82 3.09 -15.07 -30.99
C VAL A 82 3.69 -16.21 -31.80
N ASN A 83 4.79 -15.95 -32.51
CA ASN A 83 5.47 -16.95 -33.34
C ASN A 83 6.05 -18.11 -32.53
N ASN A 84 6.47 -17.85 -31.29
CA ASN A 84 6.97 -18.88 -30.38
C ASN A 84 5.84 -19.66 -29.66
N GLY A 85 4.56 -19.40 -29.98
CA GLY A 85 3.42 -20.06 -29.36
C GLY A 85 3.27 -19.81 -27.86
N LYS A 86 3.87 -18.73 -27.35
CA LYS A 86 3.84 -18.39 -25.92
C LYS A 86 2.55 -17.66 -25.50
N ILE A 87 1.70 -17.33 -26.47
CA ILE A 87 0.39 -16.70 -26.25
C ILE A 87 -0.68 -17.75 -26.55
N GLU A 88 -1.43 -18.16 -25.53
CA GLU A 88 -2.52 -19.14 -25.69
C GLU A 88 -3.55 -18.61 -26.71
N GLY A 89 -3.86 -19.43 -27.74
CA GLY A 89 -4.81 -19.09 -28.80
C GLY A 89 -4.20 -18.42 -30.04
N SER A 90 -2.88 -18.20 -30.11
CA SER A 90 -2.25 -17.60 -31.29
C SER A 90 -2.08 -18.60 -32.44
N LYS A 91 -2.69 -18.32 -33.60
CA LYS A 91 -2.41 -19.07 -34.85
C LYS A 91 -1.07 -18.61 -35.43
N SER A 92 -0.23 -19.56 -35.83
CA SER A 92 1.10 -19.34 -36.43
C SER A 92 1.07 -18.64 -37.81
N GLU A 93 -0.11 -18.31 -38.34
CA GLU A 93 -0.32 -17.85 -39.72
C GLU A 93 -1.12 -16.53 -39.77
N LEU A 94 -1.00 -15.68 -38.75
CA LEU A 94 -1.59 -14.33 -38.81
C LEU A 94 -0.80 -13.46 -39.80
N THR A 95 -1.52 -12.72 -40.63
CA THR A 95 -0.93 -11.70 -41.51
C THR A 95 -0.31 -10.57 -40.68
N GLU A 96 0.63 -9.80 -41.26
CA GLU A 96 1.27 -8.70 -40.53
C GLU A 96 0.28 -7.59 -40.12
N GLU A 97 -0.76 -7.38 -40.92
CA GLU A 97 -1.84 -6.44 -40.62
C GLU A 97 -2.68 -6.91 -39.42
N GLU A 98 -3.03 -8.20 -39.36
CA GLU A 98 -3.73 -8.79 -38.22
C GLU A 98 -2.88 -8.76 -36.95
N LEU A 99 -1.56 -9.02 -37.05
CA LEU A 99 -0.64 -8.95 -35.92
C LEU A 99 -0.55 -7.53 -35.34
N ARG A 100 -0.51 -6.50 -36.19
CA ARG A 100 -0.50 -5.10 -35.75
C ARG A 100 -1.81 -4.72 -35.08
N SER A 101 -2.94 -5.10 -35.69
CA SER A 101 -4.26 -4.87 -35.11
C SER A 101 -4.39 -5.52 -33.73
N ASN A 102 -3.97 -6.78 -33.58
CA ASN A 102 -4.01 -7.49 -32.30
C ASN A 102 -3.09 -6.85 -31.25
N TYR A 103 -1.92 -6.38 -31.67
CA TYR A 103 -1.00 -5.65 -30.79
C TYR A 103 -1.60 -4.33 -30.29
N ASP A 104 -2.24 -3.55 -31.17
CA ASP A 104 -2.87 -2.28 -30.79
C ASP A 104 -4.02 -2.49 -29.80
N VAL A 105 -4.83 -3.54 -30.01
CA VAL A 105 -5.86 -3.97 -29.06
C VAL A 105 -5.22 -4.35 -27.72
N TYR A 106 -4.18 -5.20 -27.75
CA TYR A 106 -3.47 -5.64 -26.54
C TYR A 106 -2.91 -4.46 -25.73
N VAL A 107 -2.23 -3.52 -26.38
CA VAL A 107 -1.69 -2.31 -25.75
C VAL A 107 -2.80 -1.46 -25.13
N THR A 108 -3.93 -1.33 -25.83
CA THR A 108 -5.08 -0.55 -25.35
C THR A 108 -5.74 -1.21 -24.15
N GLU A 109 -5.91 -2.52 -24.16
CA GLU A 109 -6.46 -3.26 -23.03
C GLU A 109 -5.52 -3.24 -21.81
N GLU A 110 -4.21 -3.40 -22.00
CA GLU A 110 -3.25 -3.29 -20.88
C GLU A 110 -3.30 -1.89 -20.25
N LYS A 111 -3.35 -0.83 -21.07
CA LYS A 111 -3.58 0.55 -20.58
C LYS A 111 -4.83 0.63 -19.73
N GLN A 112 -5.93 0.07 -20.22
CA GLN A 112 -7.20 0.11 -19.51
C GLN A 112 -7.15 -0.66 -18.19
N ARG A 113 -6.58 -1.87 -18.20
CA ARG A 113 -6.37 -2.69 -16.99
C ARG A 113 -5.55 -1.95 -15.94
N GLN A 114 -4.50 -1.23 -16.33
CA GLN A 114 -3.69 -0.45 -15.39
C GLN A 114 -4.51 0.68 -14.75
N LYS A 115 -5.30 1.40 -15.56
CA LYS A 115 -6.19 2.46 -15.06
C LYS A 115 -7.23 1.90 -14.09
N ASP A 116 -7.86 0.78 -14.41
CA ASP A 116 -8.86 0.15 -13.54
C ASP A 116 -8.24 -0.31 -12.21
N ARG A 117 -7.01 -0.85 -12.26
CA ARG A 117 -6.24 -1.19 -11.04
C ARG A 117 -5.93 0.04 -10.21
N ALA A 118 -5.51 1.13 -10.83
CA ALA A 118 -5.24 2.40 -10.17
C ALA A 118 -6.50 2.94 -9.47
N VAL A 119 -7.66 2.94 -10.15
CA VAL A 119 -8.94 3.34 -9.55
C VAL A 119 -9.30 2.47 -8.34
N ASN A 120 -9.17 1.15 -8.46
CA ASN A 120 -9.42 0.23 -7.35
C ASN A 120 -8.47 0.49 -6.17
N GLN A 121 -7.20 0.78 -6.44
CA GLN A 121 -6.23 1.13 -5.41
C GLN A 121 -6.58 2.45 -4.72
N ILE A 122 -7.04 3.48 -5.44
CA ILE A 122 -7.52 4.74 -4.85
C ILE A 122 -8.67 4.46 -3.88
N ILE A 123 -9.68 3.70 -4.31
CA ILE A 123 -10.85 3.36 -3.48
C ILE A 123 -10.42 2.61 -2.21
N LYS A 124 -9.56 1.60 -2.34
CA LYS A 124 -9.04 0.85 -1.19
C LYS A 124 -8.26 1.75 -0.24
N SER A 125 -7.41 2.61 -0.78
CA SER A 125 -6.56 3.52 -0.01
C SER A 125 -7.36 4.61 0.71
N LEU A 126 -8.48 5.05 0.15
CA LEU A 126 -9.44 5.90 0.86
C LEU A 126 -10.01 5.19 2.09
N GLY A 127 -10.28 3.89 2.02
CA GLY A 127 -10.67 3.09 3.19
C GLY A 127 -9.63 3.14 4.32
N PHE A 128 -8.34 3.10 3.99
CA PHE A 128 -7.22 3.27 4.93
C PHE A 128 -7.13 4.67 5.57
N ILE A 129 -7.83 5.67 5.03
CA ILE A 129 -7.88 7.02 5.60
C ILE A 129 -9.20 7.25 6.36
N VAL A 130 -10.32 6.87 5.75
CA VAL A 130 -11.66 7.15 6.27
C VAL A 130 -11.96 6.33 7.52
N ILE A 131 -11.53 5.06 7.59
CA ILE A 131 -11.79 4.19 8.76
C ILE A 131 -11.00 4.64 10.01
N PRO A 132 -9.70 4.97 9.91
CA PRO A 132 -8.92 5.37 11.09
C PRO A 132 -9.21 6.79 11.56
N LEU A 133 -9.71 7.66 10.69
CA LEU A 133 -9.89 9.08 11.00
C LEU A 133 -10.85 9.31 12.19
N PRO A 134 -12.04 8.69 12.28
CA PRO A 134 -12.91 8.80 13.45
C PRO A 134 -12.22 8.31 14.75
N VAL A 135 -11.48 7.20 14.66
CA VAL A 135 -10.73 6.65 15.80
C VAL A 135 -9.64 7.64 16.23
N PHE A 136 -8.88 8.17 15.29
CA PHE A 136 -7.85 9.17 15.55
C PHE A 136 -8.43 10.41 16.22
N LEU A 137 -9.55 10.96 15.70
CA LEU A 137 -10.20 12.13 16.27
C LEU A 137 -10.67 11.88 17.70
N TYR A 138 -11.28 10.72 17.97
CA TYR A 138 -11.71 10.32 19.30
C TYR A 138 -10.54 10.26 20.29
N PHE A 139 -9.49 9.49 19.96
CA PHE A 139 -8.32 9.33 20.84
C PHE A 139 -7.50 10.62 20.96
N ASN A 140 -7.50 11.48 19.94
CA ASN A 140 -6.83 12.77 19.98
C ASN A 140 -7.54 13.73 20.95
N ARG A 141 -8.88 13.71 20.97
CA ARG A 141 -9.67 14.44 21.95
C ARG A 141 -9.44 13.88 23.36
N LEU A 142 -9.45 12.56 23.52
CA LEU A 142 -9.19 11.88 24.79
C LEU A 142 -7.80 12.26 25.35
N ARG A 143 -6.77 12.27 24.51
CA ARG A 143 -5.42 12.70 24.87
C ARG A 143 -5.38 14.14 25.41
N LYS A 144 -6.12 15.07 24.80
CA LYS A 144 -6.15 16.48 25.23
C LYS A 144 -6.75 16.62 26.64
N GLN A 145 -7.78 15.83 26.95
CA GLN A 145 -8.42 15.83 28.27
C GLN A 145 -7.53 15.31 29.40
N TYR A 146 -6.48 14.54 29.09
CA TYR A 146 -5.52 14.09 30.11
C TYR A 146 -4.36 15.07 30.36
N LYS A 147 -4.26 16.14 29.56
CA LYS A 147 -3.25 17.20 29.75
C LYS A 147 -3.77 18.36 30.61
N GLU A 148 -5.09 18.43 30.84
CA GLU A 148 -5.73 19.30 31.83
C GLU A 148 -5.89 18.55 33.16
#